data_AF-A0A530Y3J8-F1
#
_entry.id   AF-A0A530Y3J8-F1
#
_cell.length_a   1.000
_cell.length_b   1.000
_cell.length_c   1.000
_cell.angle_alpha   90.00
_cell.angle_beta   90.00
_cell.angle_gamma   90.00
#
_symmetry.space_group_name_H-M   'P 1'
#
loop_
_entity.id
_entity.type
_entity.pdbx_description
1 polymer ?
#
loop_
_entity_poly.entity_id
_entity_poly.type
_entity_poly.pdbx_seq_one_letter_code
_entity_poly.pdbx_strand_id
1 'polypeptide(L)' 'LYGGAVTTTDGACRLMTGETVDAWQVVGSVPLRFTYENAARLYAEL' A
#
# COMPACT_ATOMS: atom_id res chain seq x y z
N LEU A 1 -7.53 1.66 -3.35
CA LEU A 1 -6.37 2.40 -2.82
C LEU A 1 -5.32 2.45 -3.91
N TYR A 2 -5.27 3.56 -4.64
CA TYR A 2 -4.20 3.85 -5.58
C TYR A 2 -3.19 4.75 -4.84
N GLY A 3 -1.93 4.35 -4.75
CA GLY A 3 -0.84 5.19 -4.20
C GLY A 3 -0.36 4.83 -2.79
N GLY A 4 0.16 3.61 -2.60
CA GLY A 4 0.98 3.26 -1.43
C GLY A 4 2.47 3.29 -1.77
N ALA A 5 3.31 3.64 -0.81
CA ALA A 5 4.77 3.58 -0.91
C ALA A 5 5.34 2.58 0.11
N VAL A 6 6.42 1.89 -0.25
CA VAL A 6 7.15 0.97 0.60
C VAL A 6 8.42 1.65 1.07
N THR A 7 8.57 1.78 2.38
CA THR A 7 9.74 2.36 3.04
C THR A 7 9.92 1.72 4.42
N THR A 8 10.96 2.10 5.15
CA THR A 8 11.20 1.65 6.53
C THR A 8 10.21 2.29 7.50
N THR A 9 10.10 1.75 8.72
CA THR A 9 9.27 2.35 9.78
C THR A 9 9.65 3.81 10.04
N ASP A 10 10.95 4.11 10.11
CA ASP A 10 11.45 5.47 10.27
C ASP A 10 11.02 6.38 9.11
N GLY A 11 11.19 5.91 7.87
CA GLY A 11 10.76 6.65 6.67
C GLY A 11 9.25 6.91 6.66
N ALA A 12 8.44 5.94 7.12
CA ALA A 12 6.99 6.10 7.24
C ALA A 12 6.61 7.15 8.29
N CYS A 13 7.27 7.16 9.46
CA CYS A 13 7.06 8.19 10.48
C CYS A 13 7.38 9.60 9.95
N ARG A 14 8.47 9.76 9.20
CA ARG A 14 8.87 11.04 8.59
C ARG A 14 7.92 11.49 7.48
N LEU A 15 7.40 10.57 6.69
CA LEU A 15 6.33 10.87 5.72
C LEU A 15 5.06 11.37 6.43
N MET A 16 4.68 10.77 7.56
CA MET A 16 3.51 11.20 8.33
C MET A 16 3.67 12.61 8.92
N THR A 17 4.90 13.08 9.13
CA THR A 17 5.21 14.45 9.56
C THR A 17 5.40 15.42 8.40
N GLY A 18 5.23 14.96 7.15
CA GLY A 18 5.28 15.79 5.95
C GLY A 18 6.67 15.95 5.32
N GLU A 19 7.66 15.16 5.76
CA GLU A 19 8.97 15.15 5.12
C GLU A 19 8.98 14.36 3.81
N THR A 20 9.91 14.71 2.92
CA THR A 20 10.23 13.90 1.74
C THR A 20 11.23 12.81 2.12
N VAL A 21 10.94 11.57 1.74
CA VAL A 21 11.85 10.43 1.89
C VAL A 21 11.98 9.68 0.58
N ASP A 22 13.09 8.96 0.40
CA ASP A 22 13.22 8.00 -0.69
C ASP A 22 12.41 6.74 -0.36
N ALA A 23 11.51 6.35 -1.26
CA ALA A 23 10.60 5.24 -1.06
C ALA A 23 10.25 4.64 -2.42
N TRP A 24 10.04 3.31 -2.43
CA TRP A 24 9.54 2.67 -3.63
C TRP A 24 8.03 2.86 -3.74
N GLN A 25 7.54 3.34 -4.87
CA GLN A 25 6.12 3.47 -5.15
C GLN A 25 5.79 2.80 -6.48
N VAL A 26 4.61 2.18 -6.57
CA VAL A 26 4.06 1.85 -7.88
C VAL A 26 3.72 3.14 -8.62
N VAL A 27 4.23 3.26 -9.84
CA VAL A 27 3.87 4.33 -10.77
C VAL A 27 2.73 3.84 -11.66
N GLY A 28 1.54 4.42 -11.50
CA GLY A 28 0.34 4.12 -12.29
C GLY A 28 -0.71 3.26 -11.55
N SER A 29 -1.71 2.81 -12.31
CA SER A 29 -2.85 2.06 -11.76
C SER A 29 -2.50 0.58 -11.58
N VAL A 30 -2.62 0.07 -10.35
CA VAL A 30 -2.62 -1.37 -10.11
C VAL A 30 -4.04 -1.91 -10.35
N PRO A 31 -4.22 -2.89 -11.26
CA PRO A 31 -5.52 -3.53 -11.42
C PRO A 31 -5.91 -4.23 -10.12
N LEU A 32 -7.14 -4.02 -9.65
CA LEU A 32 -7.67 -4.80 -8.54
C LEU A 32 -7.75 -6.27 -8.97
N ARG A 33 -6.87 -7.11 -8.42
CA ARG A 33 -6.86 -8.55 -8.69
C ARG A 33 -8.05 -9.29 -8.08
N PHE A 34 -8.71 -8.68 -7.09
CA PHE A 34 -9.79 -9.30 -6.34
C PHE A 34 -10.99 -8.36 -6.25
N THR A 35 -12.17 -8.95 -6.33
CA THR A 35 -13.43 -8.30 -5.95
C THR A 35 -13.62 -8.40 -4.43
N TYR A 36 -14.56 -7.63 -3.90
CA TYR A 36 -14.96 -7.72 -2.49
C TYR A 36 -15.28 -9.17 -2.09
N GLU A 37 -16.08 -9.86 -2.90
CA GLU A 37 -16.52 -11.24 -2.66
C GLU A 37 -15.35 -12.23 -2.60
N ASN A 38 -14.37 -12.10 -3.50
CA ASN A 38 -13.21 -13.00 -3.53
C ASN A 38 -12.20 -12.68 -2.42
N ALA A 39 -12.01 -11.40 -2.07
CA ALA A 39 -11.10 -11.00 -1.02
C ALA A 39 -11.59 -11.47 0.36
N ALA A 40 -12.90 -11.36 0.64
CA ALA A 40 -13.48 -11.79 1.90
C ALA A 40 -13.24 -13.27 2.19
N ARG A 41 -13.37 -14.14 1.18
CA ARG A 41 -13.08 -15.57 1.32
C ARG A 41 -11.62 -15.84 1.64
N LEU A 42 -10.69 -15.18 0.94
CA LEU A 42 -9.24 -15.36 1.16
C LEU A 42 -8.81 -14.93 2.57
N TYR A 43 -9.40 -13.86 3.12
CA TYR A 43 -9.12 -13.41 4.48
C TYR A 43 -9.74 -14.31 5.56
N ALA A 44 -10.86 -14.97 5.28
CA ALA A 44 -11.47 -15.90 6.21
C ALA A 44 -10.70 -17.23 6.33
N GLU A 45 -9.83 -17.54 5.36
CA GLU A 45 -9.01 -18.76 5.30
C GLU A 45 -7.58 -18.57 5.87
N LEU A 46 -7.25 -17.36 6.36
CA LEU A 46 -5.99 -16.98 7.02
C LEU A 46 -6.11 -17.06 8.54
#